data_AF-A0A2E1XJ22-F1
#
_entry.id   AF-A0A2E1XJ22-F1
#
_cell.length_a   1.000
_cell.length_b   1.000
_cell.length_c   1.000
_cell.angle_alpha   90.00
_cell.angle_beta   90.00
_cell.angle_gamma   90.00
#
_symmetry.space_group_name_H-M   'P 1'
#
loop_
_entity.id
_entity.type
_entity.pdbx_description
1 polymer ?
#
loop_
_entity_poly.entity_id
_entity_poly.type
_entity_poly.pdbx_seq_one_letter_code
_entity_poly.pdbx_strand_id
1 'polypeptide(L)'
;MSSTHAWLQRASLGFLWLIPLIALFALALPVIYWGFGGYNFGDNTLVLAETPPREDARLLGFLVGVPATAAWLYALYRLQRLFMQFRKGEFIDARGALHLRAFSLFTMLAAFFDVVTSGARRWAMGEHDAPFWTHININTEHMSLIFAAGVFFMVSFVLVEAQRYKTETEQYL
;
A
#
# COMPACT_ATOMS: atom_id res chain seq x y z
N MET A 1 -5.24 -12.04 -32.98
CA MET A 1 -4.76 -11.78 -31.60
C MET A 1 -4.72 -13.11 -30.88
N SER A 2 -3.59 -13.49 -30.29
CA SER A 2 -3.44 -14.79 -29.61
C SER A 2 -4.36 -14.87 -28.37
N SER A 3 -4.85 -16.08 -28.07
CA SER A 3 -5.71 -16.36 -26.90
C SER A 3 -5.07 -15.91 -25.57
N THR A 4 -3.74 -15.88 -25.51
CA THR A 4 -2.92 -15.44 -24.36
C THR A 4 -3.15 -13.97 -24.00
N HIS A 5 -3.39 -13.07 -24.96
CA HIS A 5 -3.62 -11.65 -24.68
C HIS A 5 -5.03 -11.37 -24.13
N ALA A 6 -6.02 -12.18 -24.52
CA ALA A 6 -7.41 -11.98 -24.09
C ALA A 6 -7.60 -12.27 -22.59
N TRP A 7 -6.89 -13.27 -22.05
CA TRP A 7 -6.96 -13.59 -20.62
C TRP A 7 -6.36 -12.48 -19.75
N LEU A 8 -5.20 -11.93 -20.14
CA LEU A 8 -4.56 -10.80 -19.44
C LEU A 8 -5.44 -9.54 -19.43
N GLN A 9 -6.15 -9.26 -20.52
CA GLN A 9 -7.10 -8.15 -20.57
C GLN A 9 -8.29 -8.36 -19.63
N ARG A 10 -8.83 -9.58 -19.55
CA ARG A 10 -9.90 -9.91 -18.60
C ARG A 10 -9.42 -9.85 -17.14
N ALA A 11 -8.23 -10.36 -16.87
CA ALA A 11 -7.62 -10.28 -15.55
C ALA A 11 -7.38 -8.83 -15.11
N SER A 12 -6.85 -7.98 -16.01
CA SER A 12 -6.62 -6.56 -15.70
C SER A 12 -7.92 -5.81 -15.41
N LEU A 13 -9.03 -6.12 -16.10
CA LEU A 13 -10.34 -5.58 -15.75
C LEU A 13 -10.76 -5.92 -14.31
N GLY A 14 -10.55 -7.17 -13.88
CA GLY A 14 -10.81 -7.58 -12.49
C GLY A 14 -10.01 -6.75 -11.49
N PHE A 15 -8.70 -6.59 -11.72
CA PHE A 15 -7.84 -5.79 -10.85
C PHE A 15 -8.23 -4.30 -10.83
N LEU A 16 -8.68 -3.74 -11.95
CA LEU A 16 -9.12 -2.35 -12.01
C LEU A 16 -10.33 -2.05 -11.14
N TRP A 17 -11.18 -3.05 -10.87
CA TRP A 17 -12.29 -2.96 -9.92
C TRP A 17 -11.90 -3.32 -8.49
N LEU A 18 -11.00 -4.29 -8.34
CA LEU A 18 -10.55 -4.73 -7.02
C LEU A 18 -9.72 -3.66 -6.29
N ILE A 19 -8.82 -2.97 -7.01
CA ILE A 19 -7.94 -1.95 -6.42
C ILE A 19 -8.72 -0.80 -5.75
N PRO A 20 -9.71 -0.14 -6.38
CA PRO A 20 -10.47 0.92 -5.71
C PRO A 20 -11.28 0.38 -4.53
N LEU A 21 -11.76 -0.86 -4.58
CA LEU A 21 -12.45 -1.49 -3.46
C LEU A 21 -11.50 -1.71 -2.27
N ILE A 22 -10.29 -2.19 -2.52
CA ILE A 22 -9.23 -2.30 -1.51
C ILE A 22 -8.87 -0.92 -0.95
N ALA A 23 -8.74 0.10 -1.81
CA ALA A 23 -8.43 1.46 -1.38
C ALA A 23 -9.53 2.06 -0.48
N LEU A 24 -10.80 1.83 -0.82
CA LEU A 24 -11.94 2.23 0.02
C LEU A 24 -11.89 1.53 1.37
N PHE A 25 -11.60 0.23 1.39
CA PHE A 25 -11.49 -0.53 2.64
C PHE A 25 -10.32 -0.04 3.51
N ALA A 26 -9.17 0.23 2.89
CA ALA A 26 -7.99 0.79 3.55
C ALA A 26 -8.23 2.18 4.14
N LEU A 27 -9.13 2.98 3.56
CA LEU A 27 -9.56 4.26 4.11
C LEU A 27 -10.62 4.11 5.21
N ALA A 28 -11.57 3.20 5.02
CA ALA A 28 -12.67 2.99 5.96
C ALA A 28 -12.16 2.46 7.30
N LEU A 29 -11.20 1.53 7.31
CA LEU A 29 -10.72 0.91 8.54
C LEU A 29 -10.13 1.93 9.55
N PRO A 30 -9.20 2.82 9.20
CA PRO A 30 -8.72 3.86 10.13
C PRO A 30 -9.82 4.81 10.58
N VAL A 31 -10.74 5.19 9.69
CA VAL A 31 -11.86 6.09 10.02
C VAL A 31 -12.82 5.43 11.01
N ILE A 32 -13.14 4.15 10.82
CA ILE A 32 -13.96 3.36 11.73
C ILE A 32 -13.23 3.20 13.08
N TYR A 33 -11.98 2.76 13.05
CA TYR A 33 -11.22 2.50 14.27
C TYR A 33 -11.00 3.77 15.12
N TRP A 34 -10.54 4.86 14.49
CA TRP A 34 -10.19 6.10 15.21
C TRP A 34 -11.34 7.10 15.34
N GLY A 35 -12.22 7.17 14.34
CA GLY A 35 -13.32 8.14 14.30
C GLY A 35 -14.54 7.66 15.09
N PHE A 36 -14.84 6.36 15.03
CA PHE A 36 -16.04 5.81 15.65
C PHE A 36 -15.75 5.21 17.05
N GLY A 37 -14.57 4.61 17.29
CA GLY A 37 -14.28 4.02 18.60
C GLY A 37 -15.29 2.93 19.02
N GLY A 38 -15.45 2.68 20.32
CA GLY A 38 -16.52 1.82 20.85
C GLY A 38 -17.82 2.59 21.02
N TYR A 39 -18.94 2.09 20.48
CA TYR A 39 -20.26 2.70 20.66
C TYR A 39 -21.11 1.88 21.62
N ASN A 40 -21.77 2.59 22.55
CA ASN A 40 -22.83 2.01 23.38
C ASN A 40 -24.14 2.03 22.59
N PHE A 41 -24.62 0.86 22.17
CA PHE A 41 -25.96 0.68 21.60
C PHE A 41 -26.91 0.24 22.72
N GLY A 42 -27.48 1.20 23.44
CA GLY A 42 -28.30 0.91 24.62
C GLY A 42 -27.44 0.30 25.73
N ASP A 43 -27.87 -0.83 26.31
CA ASP A 43 -27.10 -1.57 27.32
C ASP A 43 -25.95 -2.42 26.72
N ASN A 44 -25.86 -2.51 25.39
CA ASN A 44 -24.84 -3.30 24.72
C ASN A 44 -23.74 -2.42 24.15
N THR A 45 -22.52 -2.59 24.65
CA THR A 45 -21.34 -1.93 24.09
C THR A 45 -20.84 -2.73 22.88
N LEU A 46 -20.98 -2.18 21.68
CA LEU A 46 -20.40 -2.77 20.48
C LEU A 46 -18.94 -2.31 20.42
N VAL A 47 -18.10 -3.11 21.07
CA VAL A 47 -16.66 -2.91 21.18
C VAL A 47 -16.03 -3.42 19.89
N LEU A 48 -15.82 -2.52 18.92
CA LEU A 48 -15.18 -2.85 17.63
C LEU A 48 -13.70 -3.25 17.76
N ALA A 49 -13.09 -3.00 18.92
CA ALA A 49 -11.73 -3.39 19.27
C ALA A 49 -11.62 -3.60 20.79
N GLU A 50 -10.98 -4.69 21.24
CA GLU A 50 -10.87 -5.07 22.67
C GLU A 50 -10.40 -3.93 23.59
N THR A 51 -9.64 -2.97 23.05
CA THR A 51 -9.23 -1.73 23.71
C THR A 51 -9.53 -0.51 22.82
N PRO A 52 -10.70 0.16 22.98
CA PRO A 52 -11.01 1.34 22.18
C PRO A 52 -10.05 2.49 22.50
N PRO A 53 -9.63 3.30 21.51
CA PRO A 53 -8.73 4.42 21.74
C PRO A 53 -9.38 5.48 22.63
N ARG A 54 -8.62 5.99 23.61
CA ARG A 54 -9.02 7.09 24.48
C ARG A 54 -9.42 8.31 23.64
N GLU A 55 -10.45 9.04 24.06
CA GLU A 55 -11.04 10.14 23.27
C GLU A 55 -10.03 11.24 22.92
N ASP A 56 -9.15 11.57 23.86
CA ASP A 56 -8.05 12.52 23.72
C ASP A 56 -6.96 12.06 22.73
N ALA A 57 -6.74 10.75 22.64
CA ALA A 57 -5.76 10.14 21.75
C ALA A 57 -6.27 9.88 20.32
N ARG A 58 -7.59 9.98 20.07
CA ARG A 58 -8.20 9.59 18.77
C ARG A 58 -7.69 10.42 17.60
N LEU A 59 -7.66 11.74 17.76
CA LEU A 59 -7.22 12.66 16.70
C LEU A 59 -5.73 12.45 16.40
N LEU A 60 -4.90 12.32 17.44
CA LEU A 60 -3.46 12.09 17.29
C LEU A 60 -3.20 10.74 16.62
N GLY A 61 -3.85 9.67 17.07
CA GLY A 61 -3.71 8.35 16.47
C GLY A 61 -4.16 8.29 15.01
N PHE A 62 -5.26 8.97 14.67
CA PHE A 62 -5.69 9.13 13.29
C PHE A 62 -4.64 9.85 12.44
N LEU A 63 -4.16 11.02 12.88
CA LEU A 63 -3.16 11.82 12.18
C LEU A 63 -1.84 11.06 11.99
N VAL A 64 -1.42 10.28 12.99
CA VAL A 64 -0.25 9.40 12.92
C VAL A 64 -0.42 8.31 11.86
N GLY A 65 -1.64 7.81 11.61
CA GLY A 65 -1.92 6.82 10.57
C GLY A 65 -2.00 7.38 9.14
N VAL A 66 -2.16 8.69 8.97
CA VAL A 66 -2.34 9.33 7.65
C VAL A 66 -1.15 9.09 6.71
N PRO A 67 0.12 9.25 7.12
CA PRO A 67 1.27 9.05 6.23
C PRO A 67 1.36 7.63 5.66
N ALA A 68 1.17 6.61 6.50
CA ALA A 68 1.16 5.20 6.07
C ALA A 68 0.02 4.92 5.08
N THR A 69 -1.18 5.43 5.40
CA THR A 69 -2.37 5.27 4.56
C THR A 69 -2.19 5.98 3.21
N ALA A 70 -1.64 7.20 3.20
CA ALA A 70 -1.38 7.96 1.98
C ALA A 70 -0.35 7.26 1.08
N ALA A 71 0.72 6.69 1.66
CA ALA A 71 1.71 5.92 0.92
C ALA A 71 1.07 4.66 0.28
N TRP A 72 0.23 3.93 1.03
CA TRP A 72 -0.53 2.79 0.52
C TRP A 72 -1.47 3.16 -0.63
N LEU A 73 -2.25 4.23 -0.48
CA LEU A 73 -3.17 4.70 -1.52
C LEU A 73 -2.44 5.12 -2.78
N TYR A 74 -1.28 5.76 -2.63
CA TYR A 74 -0.45 6.13 -3.78
C TYR A 74 0.13 4.90 -4.48
N ALA A 75 0.59 3.90 -3.72
CA ALA A 75 1.03 2.62 -4.29
C ALA A 75 -0.12 1.97 -5.09
N LEU A 76 -1.32 1.84 -4.51
CA LEU A 76 -2.50 1.30 -5.19
C LEU A 76 -2.87 2.09 -6.44
N TYR A 77 -2.81 3.42 -6.40
CA TYR A 77 -3.02 4.27 -7.57
C TYR A 77 -2.01 3.98 -8.69
N ARG A 78 -0.72 3.82 -8.35
CA ARG A 78 0.32 3.46 -9.33
C ARG A 78 0.10 2.06 -9.90
N LEU A 79 -0.32 1.10 -9.08
CA LEU A 79 -0.70 -0.23 -9.51
C LEU A 79 -1.91 -0.19 -10.47
N GLN A 80 -2.91 0.63 -10.17
CA GLN A 80 -4.07 0.81 -11.05
C GLN A 80 -3.64 1.38 -12.41
N ARG A 81 -2.75 2.38 -12.42
CA ARG A 81 -2.20 2.96 -13.65
C ARG A 81 -1.42 1.94 -14.48
N LEU A 82 -0.69 1.02 -13.83
CA LEU A 82 -0.01 -0.09 -14.51
C LEU A 82 -1.02 -1.01 -15.22
N PHE A 83 -2.08 -1.45 -14.53
CA PHE A 83 -3.11 -2.31 -15.14
C PHE A 83 -3.89 -1.62 -16.25
N MET A 84 -4.08 -0.30 -16.16
CA MET A 84 -4.67 0.48 -17.27
C MET A 84 -3.82 0.41 -18.55
N GLN A 85 -2.50 0.31 -18.45
CA GLN A 85 -1.61 0.16 -19.62
C GLN A 85 -1.66 -1.25 -20.19
N PHE A 86 -1.68 -2.28 -19.35
CA PHE A 86 -1.87 -3.66 -19.81
C PHE A 86 -3.19 -3.85 -20.58
N ARG A 87 -4.24 -3.13 -20.19
CA ARG A 87 -5.51 -3.12 -20.95
C ARG A 87 -5.35 -2.57 -22.38
N LYS A 88 -4.45 -1.60 -22.59
CA LYS A 88 -4.17 -1.02 -23.93
C LYS A 88 -3.32 -1.94 -24.81
N GLY A 89 -2.84 -3.06 -24.28
CA GLY A 89 -1.91 -3.96 -24.98
C GLY A 89 -0.44 -3.53 -24.90
N GLU A 90 -0.14 -2.47 -24.15
CA GLU A 90 1.22 -1.97 -23.91
C GLU A 90 1.82 -2.69 -22.70
N PHE A 91 2.32 -3.92 -22.92
CA PHE A 91 2.84 -4.77 -21.83
C PHE A 91 4.28 -4.44 -21.42
N ILE A 92 5.08 -3.96 -22.37
CA ILE A 92 6.50 -3.60 -22.17
C ILE A 92 6.67 -2.16 -22.67
N ASP A 93 6.13 -1.22 -21.89
CA ASP A 93 6.33 0.22 -22.10
C ASP A 93 7.10 0.84 -20.92
N ALA A 94 7.88 1.90 -21.20
CA ALA A 94 8.71 2.59 -20.22
C ALA A 94 7.85 3.16 -19.10
N ARG A 95 6.64 3.61 -19.45
CA ARG A 95 5.66 4.11 -18.50
C ARG A 95 5.17 3.03 -17.55
N GLY A 96 5.09 1.78 -18.00
CA GLY A 96 4.69 0.63 -17.19
C GLY A 96 5.75 0.31 -16.15
N ALA A 97 7.01 0.27 -16.57
CA ALA A 97 8.13 0.09 -15.66
C ALA A 97 8.21 1.20 -14.60
N LEU A 98 7.95 2.46 -14.97
CA LEU A 98 7.88 3.57 -14.02
C LEU A 98 6.73 3.41 -13.00
N HIS A 99 5.56 2.94 -13.41
CA HIS A 99 4.46 2.68 -12.48
C HIS A 99 4.74 1.51 -11.55
N LEU A 100 5.38 0.44 -12.04
CA LEU A 100 5.81 -0.68 -11.22
C LEU A 100 6.86 -0.24 -10.19
N ARG A 101 7.83 0.57 -10.61
CA ARG A 101 8.85 1.15 -9.73
C ARG A 101 8.26 2.05 -8.65
N ALA A 102 7.30 2.90 -9.02
CA ALA A 102 6.63 3.76 -8.07
C ALA A 102 5.78 2.93 -7.09
N PHE A 103 5.05 1.93 -7.58
CA PHE A 103 4.30 1.01 -6.74
C PHE A 103 5.20 0.32 -5.70
N SER A 104 6.33 -0.25 -6.10
CA SER A 104 7.25 -0.91 -5.18
C SER A 104 7.85 0.04 -4.15
N LEU A 105 8.34 1.21 -4.57
CA LEU A 105 8.89 2.22 -3.66
C LEU A 105 7.87 2.67 -2.61
N PHE A 106 6.65 3.00 -3.03
CA PHE A 106 5.62 3.46 -2.09
C PHE A 106 5.07 2.33 -1.22
N THR A 107 5.11 1.08 -1.68
CA THR A 107 4.81 -0.09 -0.83
C THR A 107 5.86 -0.27 0.26
N MET A 108 7.16 -0.16 -0.07
CA MET A 108 8.23 -0.18 0.95
C MET A 108 8.09 0.99 1.93
N LEU A 109 7.80 2.19 1.42
CA LEU A 109 7.61 3.38 2.24
C LEU A 109 6.40 3.22 3.18
N ALA A 110 5.31 2.65 2.69
CA ALA A 110 4.14 2.35 3.50
C ALA A 110 4.45 1.33 4.61
N ALA A 111 5.20 0.28 4.30
CA ALA A 111 5.66 -0.70 5.29
C ALA A 111 6.53 -0.03 6.37
N PHE A 112 7.44 0.86 5.97
CA PHE A 112 8.28 1.60 6.89
C PHE A 112 7.47 2.54 7.79
N PHE A 113 6.51 3.27 7.21
CA PHE A 113 5.60 4.10 8.00
C PHE A 113 4.74 3.26 8.94
N ASP A 114 4.29 2.07 8.56
CA ASP A 114 3.50 1.25 9.47
C ASP A 114 4.31 0.81 10.69
N VAL A 115 5.57 0.42 10.49
CA VAL A 115 6.53 0.11 11.58
C VAL A 115 6.73 1.33 12.50
N VAL A 116 7.00 2.51 11.94
CA VAL A 116 7.22 3.73 12.74
C VAL A 116 5.94 4.17 13.46
N THR A 117 4.80 4.09 12.79
CA THR A 117 3.51 4.51 13.34
C THR A 117 2.98 3.54 14.38
N SER A 118 3.38 2.26 14.37
CA SER A 118 3.05 1.31 15.44
C SER A 118 3.56 1.80 16.81
N GLY A 119 4.82 2.25 16.87
CA GLY A 119 5.40 2.82 18.08
C GLY A 119 4.75 4.15 18.47
N ALA A 120 4.49 5.02 17.49
CA ALA A 120 3.83 6.31 17.74
C ALA A 120 2.39 6.15 18.23
N ARG A 121 1.63 5.15 17.75
CA ARG A 121 0.27 4.85 18.22
C ARG A 121 0.29 4.37 19.68
N ARG A 122 1.18 3.46 20.05
CA ARG A 122 1.30 2.98 21.45
C ARG A 122 1.71 4.09 22.40
N TRP A 123 2.65 4.94 21.97
CA TRP A 123 3.03 6.13 22.72
C TRP A 123 1.85 7.10 22.90
N ALA A 124 1.06 7.34 21.84
CA ALA A 124 -0.16 8.16 21.91
C ALA A 124 -1.25 7.56 22.81
N MET A 125 -1.27 6.24 23.02
CA MET A 125 -2.19 5.56 23.94
C MET A 125 -1.76 5.65 25.42
N GLY A 126 -0.60 6.25 25.72
CA GLY A 126 -0.12 6.48 27.08
C GLY A 126 0.81 5.39 27.62
N GLU A 127 1.31 4.48 26.77
CA GLU A 127 2.35 3.51 27.14
C GLU A 127 3.73 4.18 27.21
N HIS A 128 3.93 5.08 28.17
CA HIS A 128 5.16 5.88 28.31
C HIS A 128 6.28 5.20 29.12
N ASP A 129 5.95 4.15 29.87
CA ASP A 129 6.90 3.51 30.80
C ASP A 129 7.96 2.67 30.09
N ALA A 130 7.73 2.30 28.83
CA ALA A 130 8.66 1.54 28.03
C ALA A 130 9.30 2.41 26.92
N PRO A 131 10.59 2.22 26.61
CA PRO A 131 11.25 2.98 25.56
C PRO A 131 10.61 2.79 24.19
N PHE A 132 10.60 3.83 23.34
CA PHE A 132 9.98 3.81 22.00
C PHE A 132 10.36 2.60 21.15
N TRP A 133 11.62 2.13 21.22
CA TRP A 133 12.09 0.98 20.44
C TRP A 133 11.43 -0.35 20.85
N THR A 134 10.94 -0.47 22.09
CA THR A 134 10.17 -1.65 22.53
C THR A 134 8.76 -1.68 21.93
N HIS A 135 8.31 -0.54 21.39
CA HIS A 135 7.00 -0.38 20.77
C HIS A 135 7.03 -0.54 19.25
N ILE A 136 8.21 -0.66 18.66
CA ILE A 136 8.37 -0.91 17.22
C ILE A 136 8.07 -2.38 16.95
N ASN A 137 6.92 -2.66 16.34
CA ASN A 137 6.56 -4.02 15.96
C ASN A 137 7.03 -4.31 14.53
N ILE A 138 8.08 -5.12 14.41
CA ILE A 138 8.52 -5.65 13.12
C ILE A 138 8.08 -7.11 13.02
N ASN A 139 6.96 -7.34 12.33
CA ASN A 139 6.47 -8.68 12.02
C ASN A 139 7.10 -9.23 10.72
N THR A 140 7.10 -10.56 10.58
CA THR A 140 7.45 -11.29 9.35
C THR A 140 6.68 -10.81 8.14
N GLU A 141 5.43 -10.36 8.33
CA GLU A 141 4.60 -9.76 7.28
C GLU A 141 5.27 -8.51 6.66
N HIS A 142 5.78 -7.58 7.48
CA HIS A 142 6.49 -6.40 6.99
C HIS A 142 7.75 -6.79 6.21
N MET A 143 8.52 -7.76 6.72
CA MET A 143 9.72 -8.25 6.04
C MET A 143 9.40 -8.88 4.68
N SER A 144 8.34 -9.69 4.61
CA SER A 144 7.89 -10.31 3.36
C SER A 144 7.42 -9.26 2.34
N LEU A 145 6.71 -8.22 2.80
CA LEU A 145 6.23 -7.12 1.96
C LEU A 145 7.39 -6.28 1.42
N ILE A 146 8.34 -5.91 2.27
CA ILE A 146 9.55 -5.17 1.88
C ILE A 146 10.36 -5.99 0.88
N PHE A 147 10.54 -7.29 1.13
CA PHE A 147 11.25 -8.17 0.22
C PHE A 147 10.55 -8.27 -1.14
N ALA A 148 9.24 -8.53 -1.16
CA ALA A 148 8.46 -8.61 -2.39
C ALA A 148 8.50 -7.29 -3.18
N ALA A 149 8.37 -6.16 -2.50
CA ALA A 149 8.49 -4.85 -3.11
C ALA A 149 9.90 -4.61 -3.66
N GLY A 150 10.95 -5.04 -2.95
CA GLY A 150 12.34 -5.01 -3.44
C GLY A 150 12.53 -5.81 -4.73
N VAL A 151 11.92 -7.00 -4.83
CA VAL A 151 11.93 -7.80 -6.07
C VAL A 151 11.23 -7.05 -7.20
N PHE A 152 10.04 -6.48 -6.98
CA PHE A 152 9.35 -5.68 -8.00
C PHE A 152 10.14 -4.45 -8.43
N PHE A 153 10.84 -3.81 -7.49
CA PHE A 153 11.75 -2.71 -7.80
C PHE A 153 12.89 -3.17 -8.72
N MET A 154 13.53 -4.30 -8.41
CA MET A 154 14.59 -4.86 -9.26
C MET A 154 14.08 -5.24 -10.65
N VAL A 155 12.91 -5.87 -10.74
CA VAL A 155 12.26 -6.19 -12.03
C VAL A 155 12.00 -4.91 -12.83
N SER A 156 11.46 -3.86 -12.18
CA SER A 156 11.23 -2.58 -12.86
C SER A 156 12.52 -1.95 -13.39
N PHE A 157 13.63 -2.08 -12.65
CA PHE A 157 14.94 -1.58 -13.07
C PHE A 157 15.45 -2.32 -14.30
N VAL A 158 15.40 -3.65 -14.30
CA VAL A 158 15.79 -4.48 -15.45
C VAL A 158 14.94 -4.17 -16.68
N LEU A 159 13.63 -3.96 -16.51
CA LEU A 159 12.74 -3.61 -17.62
C LEU A 159 13.08 -2.26 -18.26
N VAL A 160 13.41 -1.24 -17.45
CA VAL A 160 13.86 0.06 -17.96
C VAL A 160 15.15 -0.08 -18.75
N GLU A 161 16.12 -0.83 -18.23
CA GLU A 161 17.41 -1.02 -18.90
C GLU A 161 17.27 -1.82 -20.21
N ALA A 162 16.44 -2.87 -20.22
CA ALA A 162 16.14 -3.65 -21.42
C ALA A 162 15.54 -2.78 -22.55
N GLN A 163 14.67 -1.84 -22.20
CA GLN A 163 14.10 -0.92 -23.18
C GLN A 163 15.10 0.11 -23.69
N ARG A 164 15.99 0.57 -22.82
CA ARG A 164 17.08 1.45 -23.21
C ARG A 164 17.96 0.77 -24.26
N TYR A 165 18.39 -0.48 -24.02
CA TYR A 165 19.16 -1.25 -25.01
C TYR A 165 18.42 -1.46 -26.33
N LYS A 166 17.12 -1.74 -26.28
CA LYS A 166 16.29 -1.85 -27.48
C LYS A 166 16.31 -0.55 -28.30
N THR A 167 16.12 0.58 -27.63
CA THR A 167 16.07 1.90 -28.28
C THR A 167 17.44 2.28 -28.86
N GLU A 168 18.53 2.00 -28.15
CA GLU A 168 19.90 2.22 -28.64
C GLU A 168 20.17 1.36 -29.88
N THR A 169 19.79 0.07 -29.87
CA THR A 169 20.00 -0.83 -31.03
C THR A 169 19.23 -0.39 -32.27
N GLU A 170 17.98 0.07 -32.10
CA GLU A 170 17.15 0.60 -33.19
C GLU A 170 17.73 1.90 -33.81
N GLN A 171 18.57 2.64 -33.09
CA GLN A 171 19.25 3.83 -33.63
C GLN A 171 20.48 3.49 -34.48
N TYR A 172 21.05 2.29 -34.32
CA TYR A 172 22.24 1.84 -35.04
C TYR A 172 21.91 1.06 -36.33
N LEU A 173 20.66 0.64 -36.52
CA LEU A 173 20.15 -0.06 -37.71
C LEU A 173 19.53 0.93 -38.72
#